data_AF-W7PXX7-F1
#
_entry.id   AF-W7PXX7-F1
#
_cell.length_a   1.000
_cell.length_b   1.000
_cell.length_c   1.000
_cell.angle_alpha   90.00
_cell.angle_beta   90.00
_cell.angle_gamma   90.00
#
_symmetry.space_group_name_H-M   'P 1'
#
loop_
_entity.id
_entity.type
_entity.pdbx_description
1 polymer ?
#
loop_
_entity_poly.entity_id
_entity_poly.type
_entity_poly.pdbx_seq_one_letter_code
_entity_poly.pdbx_strand_id
1 'polypeptide(L)'
;GNPHTHVVLRGGHGGPNHDAGSVRACRQALETAGLTPRLMVDCSHANACKDHRRQGQVLRDVLAQRLSGETSLMGLMLESHLEEGQQALEPAALRYGVSVTDACLGWEATESLLLEAAEQLRSA
;
A
#
# COMPACT_ATOMS: atom_id res chain seq x y z
N GLY A 1 0.42 25.56 -11.19
CA GLY A 1 0.02 24.15 -11.00
C GLY A 1 1.12 23.42 -10.23
N ASN A 2 0.79 22.34 -9.53
CA ASN A 2 1.77 21.54 -8.78
C ASN A 2 2.30 20.39 -9.66
N PRO A 3 3.60 20.33 -10.01
CA PRO A 3 4.17 19.27 -10.86
C PRO A 3 4.50 17.98 -10.10
N HIS A 4 4.26 17.92 -8.78
CA HIS A 4 4.63 16.78 -7.92
C HIS A 4 3.44 15.84 -7.62
N THR A 5 2.50 15.72 -8.55
CA THR A 5 1.36 14.80 -8.43
C THR A 5 1.72 13.37 -8.86
N HIS A 6 0.98 12.40 -8.35
CA HIS A 6 1.14 10.98 -8.68
C HIS A 6 -0.22 10.27 -8.55
N VAL A 7 -0.31 9.04 -9.07
CA VAL A 7 -1.51 8.20 -8.95
C VAL A 7 -1.34 7.26 -7.75
N VAL A 8 -2.43 7.06 -7.01
CA VAL A 8 -2.52 6.04 -5.96
C VAL A 8 -3.42 4.90 -6.45
N LEU A 9 -2.84 3.70 -6.58
CA LEU A 9 -3.57 2.46 -6.86
C LEU A 9 -4.06 1.87 -5.53
N ARG A 10 -5.36 1.97 -5.26
CA ARG A 10 -5.98 1.55 -4.00
C ARG A 10 -7.09 0.50 -4.13
N GLY A 11 -7.15 -0.16 -5.28
CA GLY A 11 -8.25 -1.01 -5.71
C GLY A 11 -9.54 -0.22 -5.95
N GLY A 12 -10.65 -0.94 -6.13
CA GLY A 12 -11.98 -0.38 -6.27
C GLY A 12 -13.06 -1.44 -6.32
N HIS A 13 -14.21 -1.12 -6.91
CA HIS A 13 -15.32 -2.07 -7.07
C HIS A 13 -14.95 -3.31 -7.90
N GLY A 14 -13.98 -3.17 -8.83
CA GLY A 14 -13.44 -4.29 -9.61
C GLY A 14 -12.46 -5.19 -8.86
N GLY A 15 -12.18 -4.91 -7.57
CA GLY A 15 -11.21 -5.63 -6.76
C GLY A 15 -9.86 -4.93 -6.62
N PRO A 16 -8.83 -5.66 -6.16
CA PRO A 16 -7.46 -5.17 -6.11
C PRO A 16 -6.92 -4.76 -7.48
N ASN A 17 -6.00 -3.79 -7.51
CA ASN A 17 -5.34 -3.30 -8.72
C ASN A 17 -3.83 -3.06 -8.53
N HIS A 18 -3.20 -3.85 -7.66
CA HIS A 18 -1.74 -3.81 -7.40
C HIS A 18 -0.95 -4.84 -8.21
N ASP A 19 -1.64 -5.69 -8.98
CA ASP A 19 -0.98 -6.67 -9.84
C ASP A 19 -0.23 -6.01 -11.00
N ALA A 20 0.74 -6.74 -11.58
CA ALA A 20 1.59 -6.23 -12.65
C ALA A 20 0.82 -5.81 -13.93
N GLY A 21 -0.36 -6.40 -14.18
CA GLY A 21 -1.21 -6.01 -15.29
C GLY A 21 -1.82 -4.63 -15.05
N SER A 22 -2.40 -4.43 -13.86
CA SER A 22 -2.97 -3.15 -13.43
C SER A 22 -1.93 -2.02 -13.36
N VAL A 23 -0.75 -2.28 -12.79
CA VAL A 23 0.36 -1.31 -12.72
C VAL A 23 0.80 -0.88 -14.12
N ARG A 24 0.99 -1.84 -15.02
CA ARG A 24 1.38 -1.57 -16.42
C ARG A 24 0.32 -0.76 -17.16
N ALA A 25 -0.96 -1.10 -17.00
CA ALA A 25 -2.05 -0.38 -17.63
C ALA A 25 -2.11 1.08 -17.14
N CYS A 26 -1.93 1.31 -15.83
CA CYS A 26 -1.88 2.66 -15.27
C CYS A 26 -0.65 3.45 -15.76
N ARG A 27 0.53 2.83 -15.79
CA ARG A 27 1.75 3.43 -16.36
C ARG A 27 1.52 3.88 -17.81
N GLN A 28 1.00 3.00 -18.66
CA GLN A 28 0.72 3.30 -20.07
C GLN A 28 -0.31 4.43 -20.26
N ALA A 29 -1.34 4.48 -19.40
CA ALA A 29 -2.32 5.55 -19.44
C ALA A 29 -1.70 6.92 -19.09
N LEU A 30 -0.80 6.97 -18.11
CA LEU A 30 -0.05 8.20 -17.77
C LEU A 30 0.87 8.63 -18.91
N GLU A 31 1.62 7.70 -19.50
CA GLU A 31 2.50 7.96 -20.64
C GLU A 31 1.72 8.52 -21.84
N THR A 32 0.58 7.91 -22.16
CA THR A 32 -0.31 8.36 -23.24
C THR A 32 -0.87 9.76 -22.99
N ALA A 33 -1.12 10.11 -21.73
CA ALA A 33 -1.55 11.45 -21.34
C ALA A 33 -0.39 12.48 -21.28
N GLY A 34 0.85 12.07 -21.59
CA GLY A 34 2.03 12.94 -21.49
C GLY A 34 2.45 13.25 -20.06
N LEU A 35 2.05 12.42 -19.09
CA LEU A 35 2.36 12.58 -17.66
C LEU A 35 3.51 11.66 -17.25
N THR A 36 4.35 12.12 -16.33
CA THR A 36 5.42 11.28 -15.74
C THR A 36 4.79 10.13 -14.94
N PRO A 37 5.11 8.85 -15.26
CA PRO A 37 4.54 7.72 -14.54
C PRO A 37 5.11 7.59 -13.14
N ARG A 38 4.35 8.07 -12.15
CA ARG A 38 4.64 7.91 -10.72
C ARG A 38 3.43 7.28 -10.06
N LEU A 39 3.61 6.06 -9.58
CA LEU A 39 2.56 5.26 -8.97
C LEU A 39 2.94 4.93 -7.53
N MET A 40 2.02 5.22 -6.62
CA MET A 40 2.03 4.69 -5.27
C MET A 40 0.96 3.60 -5.17
N VAL A 41 1.27 2.49 -4.50
CA VAL A 41 0.25 1.45 -4.23
C VAL A 41 -0.17 1.54 -2.77
N ASP A 42 -1.47 1.68 -2.55
CA ASP A 42 -2.10 1.51 -1.25
C ASP A 42 -2.29 0.01 -0.98
N CYS A 43 -1.59 -0.49 0.04
CA CYS A 43 -1.62 -1.90 0.41
C CYS A 43 -2.89 -2.29 1.17
N SER A 44 -3.67 -1.33 1.67
CA SER A 44 -4.90 -1.52 2.45
C SER A 44 -6.15 -1.51 1.56
N HIS A 45 -7.29 -1.08 2.11
CA HIS A 45 -8.55 -0.85 1.41
C HIS A 45 -8.94 -1.99 0.46
N ALA A 46 -9.27 -1.69 -0.80
CA ALA A 46 -9.72 -2.69 -1.75
C ALA A 46 -8.58 -3.60 -2.23
N ASN A 47 -7.31 -3.16 -2.14
CA ASN A 47 -6.17 -4.01 -2.42
C ASN A 47 -5.97 -5.12 -1.38
N ALA A 48 -6.27 -4.82 -0.12
CA ALA A 48 -6.33 -5.79 0.97
C ALA A 48 -7.69 -6.50 1.09
N CYS A 49 -8.66 -6.22 0.21
CA CYS A 49 -10.06 -6.63 0.36
C CYS A 49 -10.63 -6.34 1.76
N LYS A 50 -10.26 -5.19 2.35
CA LYS A 50 -10.62 -4.76 3.70
C LYS A 50 -10.14 -5.68 4.83
N ASP A 51 -9.14 -6.52 4.56
CA ASP A 51 -8.47 -7.33 5.57
C ASP A 51 -7.04 -6.84 5.79
N HIS A 52 -6.82 -6.10 6.89
CA HIS A 52 -5.53 -5.52 7.23
C HIS A 52 -4.35 -6.51 7.21
N ARG A 53 -4.59 -7.80 7.49
CA ARG A 53 -3.57 -8.85 7.48
C ARG A 53 -3.01 -9.12 6.09
N ARG A 54 -3.74 -8.73 5.04
CA ARG A 54 -3.33 -8.89 3.64
C ARG A 54 -2.41 -7.79 3.15
N GLN A 55 -2.26 -6.68 3.89
CA GLN A 55 -1.37 -5.57 3.50
C GLN A 55 0.06 -6.04 3.25
N GLY A 56 0.58 -6.96 4.08
CA GLY A 56 1.92 -7.51 3.90
C GLY A 56 2.10 -8.33 2.61
N GLN A 57 1.05 -9.02 2.17
CA GLN A 57 1.07 -9.72 0.87
C GLN A 57 1.12 -8.72 -0.29
N VAL A 58 0.27 -7.69 -0.25
CA VAL A 58 0.25 -6.64 -1.28
C VAL A 58 1.60 -5.94 -1.37
N LEU A 59 2.21 -5.62 -0.22
CA LEU A 59 3.54 -5.02 -0.17
C LEU A 59 4.58 -5.89 -0.85
N ARG A 60 4.63 -7.19 -0.53
CA ARG A 60 5.60 -8.12 -1.13
C ARG A 60 5.39 -8.27 -2.64
N ASP A 61 4.15 -8.30 -3.11
CA ASP A 61 3.84 -8.39 -4.54
C ASP A 61 4.30 -7.14 -5.31
N VAL A 62 4.12 -5.95 -4.74
CA VAL A 62 4.57 -4.69 -5.35
C VAL A 62 6.09 -4.54 -5.26
N LEU A 63 6.70 -4.96 -4.14
CA LEU A 63 8.15 -4.97 -3.99
C LEU A 63 8.81 -5.88 -5.02
N ALA A 64 8.28 -7.09 -5.23
CA ALA A 64 8.77 -8.01 -6.25
C ALA A 64 8.72 -7.39 -7.67
N GLN A 65 7.64 -6.68 -8.00
CA GLN A 65 7.54 -5.95 -9.26
C GLN A 65 8.62 -4.88 -9.39
N ARG A 66 8.84 -4.08 -8.33
CA ARG A 66 9.89 -3.06 -8.30
C ARG A 66 11.27 -3.66 -8.51
N LEU A 67 11.58 -4.75 -7.81
CA LEU A 67 12.84 -5.49 -7.94
C LEU A 67 13.02 -6.12 -9.33
N SER A 68 11.91 -6.47 -10.00
CA SER A 68 11.93 -6.95 -11.39
C SER A 68 12.10 -5.84 -12.46
N GLY A 69 12.29 -4.58 -12.03
CA GLY A 69 12.58 -3.46 -12.92
C GLY A 69 11.39 -2.55 -13.25
N GLU A 70 10.23 -2.70 -12.60
CA GLU A 70 9.12 -1.76 -12.76
C GLU A 70 9.42 -0.44 -12.04
N THR A 71 10.01 0.50 -12.79
CA THR A 71 10.54 1.75 -12.23
C THR A 71 9.48 2.81 -11.92
N SER A 72 8.25 2.65 -12.42
CA SER A 72 7.15 3.61 -12.18
C SER A 72 6.54 3.51 -10.77
N LEU A 73 6.74 2.38 -10.08
CA LEU A 73 6.40 2.19 -8.68
C LEU A 73 7.37 3.00 -7.80
N MET A 74 6.86 4.09 -7.21
CA MET A 74 7.66 5.03 -6.42
C MET A 74 7.46 4.89 -4.91
N GLY A 75 6.38 4.25 -4.48
CA GLY A 75 6.05 4.15 -3.06
C GLY A 75 4.89 3.21 -2.76
N LEU A 76 4.74 2.97 -1.46
CA LEU A 76 3.70 2.14 -0.86
C LEU A 76 3.00 2.96 0.23
N MET A 77 1.74 2.66 0.50
CA MET A 77 1.01 3.16 1.66
C MET A 77 0.51 1.97 2.48
N LEU A 78 0.80 2.00 3.79
CA LEU A 78 0.37 1.01 4.77
C LEU A 78 -0.48 1.70 5.83
N GLU A 79 -1.50 1.01 6.31
CA GLU A 79 -2.25 1.41 7.50
C GLU A 79 -1.79 0.55 8.67
N SER A 80 -1.07 1.19 9.59
CA SER A 80 -0.48 0.56 10.78
C SER A 80 -0.75 1.40 12.01
N HIS A 81 -0.78 0.73 13.16
CA HIS A 81 -0.92 1.34 14.47
C HIS A 81 -0.12 0.53 15.50
N LEU A 82 -0.05 1.01 16.75
CA LEU A 82 0.63 0.28 17.84
C LEU A 82 0.08 -1.14 17.99
N GLU A 83 -1.24 -1.27 18.06
CA GLU A 83 -1.97 -2.53 18.17
C GLU A 83 -2.76 -2.81 16.88
N GLU A 84 -2.89 -4.08 16.52
CA GLU A 84 -3.59 -4.47 15.30
C GLU A 84 -5.12 -4.32 15.37
N GLY A 85 -5.74 -4.33 14.19
CA GLY A 85 -7.19 -4.35 14.06
C GLY A 85 -7.83 -2.97 14.19
N GLN A 86 -9.09 -2.96 14.62
CA GLN A 86 -9.91 -1.77 14.81
C GLN A 86 -10.81 -1.93 16.04
N GLN A 87 -11.38 -0.81 16.50
CA GLN A 87 -12.38 -0.74 17.55
C GLN A 87 -13.45 0.30 17.19
N ALA A 88 -14.63 0.17 17.81
CA ALA A 88 -15.66 1.20 17.70
C ALA A 88 -15.26 2.47 18.49
N LEU A 89 -15.73 3.64 18.04
CA LEU A 89 -15.49 4.90 18.72
C LEU A 89 -16.39 5.04 19.96
N GLU A 90 -15.97 4.41 21.06
CA GLU A 90 -16.66 4.44 22.35
C GLU A 90 -15.76 5.13 23.40
N PRO A 91 -15.92 6.45 23.65
CA PRO A 91 -14.93 7.25 24.40
C PRO A 91 -14.56 6.71 25.78
N ALA A 92 -15.49 6.04 26.47
CA ALA A 92 -15.27 5.48 27.80
C ALA A 92 -14.53 4.13 27.80
N ALA A 93 -14.36 3.49 26.63
CA ALA A 93 -13.85 2.12 26.50
C ALA A 93 -12.77 1.97 25.41
N LEU A 94 -12.16 3.07 24.97
CA LEU A 94 -11.10 3.03 23.96
C LEU A 94 -9.88 2.28 24.51
N ARG A 95 -9.48 1.23 23.78
CA ARG A 95 -8.18 0.59 23.96
C ARG A 95 -7.12 1.51 23.38
N TYR A 96 -6.06 1.74 24.15
CA TYR A 96 -4.90 2.49 23.67
C TYR A 96 -4.29 1.79 22.45
N GLY A 97 -3.86 2.57 21.45
CA GLY A 97 -3.11 2.03 20.34
C GLY A 97 -3.90 1.24 19.28
N VAL A 98 -5.23 1.18 19.35
CA VAL A 98 -6.07 0.50 18.35
C VAL A 98 -6.85 1.54 17.52
N SER A 99 -6.86 1.39 16.18
CA SER A 99 -7.57 2.28 15.26
C SER A 99 -9.09 2.34 15.54
N VAL A 100 -9.69 3.53 15.44
CA VAL A 100 -11.16 3.73 15.52
C VAL A 100 -11.85 3.80 14.16
N THR A 101 -11.08 3.67 13.08
CA THR A 101 -11.56 3.68 11.69
C THR A 101 -11.26 2.34 11.03
N ASP A 102 -10.44 2.30 9.98
CA ASP A 102 -10.08 1.07 9.30
C ASP A 102 -9.09 0.26 10.15
N ALA A 103 -9.14 -1.06 9.97
CA ALA A 103 -8.25 -1.97 10.69
C ALA A 103 -6.80 -1.81 10.24
N CYS A 104 -5.88 -1.75 11.20
CA CYS A 104 -4.47 -1.54 10.95
C CYS A 104 -3.64 -2.81 11.22
N LEU A 105 -2.45 -2.89 10.60
CA LEU A 105 -1.38 -3.75 11.10
C LEU A 105 -0.92 -3.28 12.49
N GLY A 106 -0.48 -4.22 13.33
CA GLY A 106 0.21 -3.91 14.58
C GLY A 106 1.68 -3.50 14.37
N TRP A 107 2.34 -3.05 15.43
CA TRP A 107 3.71 -2.54 15.37
C TRP A 107 4.71 -3.59 14.88
N GLU A 108 4.65 -4.81 15.43
CA GLU A 108 5.60 -5.88 15.11
C GLU A 108 5.53 -6.28 13.63
N ALA A 109 4.31 -6.39 13.09
CA ALA A 109 4.10 -6.67 11.67
C ALA A 109 4.63 -5.54 10.80
N THR A 110 4.43 -4.29 11.22
CA THR A 110 4.90 -3.09 10.51
C THR A 110 6.41 -3.02 10.46
N GLU A 111 7.08 -3.18 11.60
CA GLU A 111 8.53 -3.23 11.72
C GLU A 111 9.12 -4.33 10.83
N SER A 112 8.59 -5.55 10.94
CA SER A 112 9.06 -6.69 10.16
C SER A 112 8.94 -6.43 8.65
N LEU A 113 7.81 -5.89 8.18
CA LEU A 113 7.59 -5.64 6.75
C LEU A 113 8.51 -4.54 6.21
N LEU A 114 8.71 -3.46 6.97
CA LEU A 114 9.58 -2.36 6.54
C LEU A 114 11.05 -2.78 6.51
N LEU A 115 11.51 -3.54 7.50
CA LEU A 115 12.88 -4.07 7.54
C LEU A 115 13.11 -5.09 6.42
N GLU A 116 12.15 -6.00 6.18
CA GLU A 116 12.17 -6.94 5.06
C GLU A 116 12.32 -6.20 3.72
N ALA A 117 11.47 -5.20 3.47
CA ALA A 117 11.50 -4.42 2.23
C ALA A 117 12.81 -3.66 2.06
N ALA A 118 13.30 -3.02 3.13
CA ALA A 118 14.54 -2.28 3.12
C ALA A 118 15.75 -3.19 2.82
N GLU A 119 15.76 -4.41 3.35
CA GLU A 119 16.83 -5.38 3.11
C GLU A 119 16.86 -5.86 1.66
N GLN A 120 15.70 -6.21 1.11
CA GLN A 120 15.61 -6.62 -0.30
C GLN A 120 16.01 -5.50 -1.26
N LEU A 121 15.60 -4.25 -0.99
CA LEU A 121 15.96 -3.10 -1.82
C LEU A 121 17.45 -2.74 -1.76
N ARG A 122 18.14 -3.00 -0.63
CA ARG A 122 19.59 -2.80 -0.52
C ARG A 122 20.39 -3.86 -1.28
N SER A 123 19.84 -5.05 -1.43
CA SER A 123 20.52 -6.22 -2.00
C SER A 123 20.31 -6.37 -3.51
N ALA A 124 19.54 -5.47 -4.13
CA ALA A 124 19.17 -5.48 -5.55
C ALA A 124 20.01 -4.48 -6.36
#